data_AF-A0A536HSB7-F1
#
_entry.id   AF-A0A536HSB7-F1
#
_cell.length_a   1.000
_cell.length_b   1.000
_cell.length_c   1.000
_cell.angle_alpha   90.00
_cell.angle_beta   90.00
_cell.angle_gamma   90.00
#
_symmetry.space_group_name_H-M   'P 1'
#
loop_
_entity.id
_entity.type
_entity.pdbx_description
1 polymer ?
#
loop_
_entity_poly.entity_id
_entity_poly.type
_entity_poly.pdbx_seq_one_letter_code
_entity_poly.pdbx_strand_id
1 'polypeptide(L)'
;AEPSLQDAYRSLLGRRGVSVEQVYRGRDQHAELFEVLEALLDHDEGFSLWRTRHVHMVERQIGNKPGTGGSSGVSYLQSTLDKRFFPELWEIRSLL
;
A
#
# COMPACT_ATOMS: atom_id res chain seq x y z
N ALA A 1 0.16 -9.39 -19.53
CA ALA A 1 -0.38 -9.33 -18.16
C ALA A 1 -1.25 -8.09 -18.05
N GLU A 2 -2.34 -8.14 -17.29
CA GLU A 2 -3.17 -6.96 -17.05
C GLU A 2 -2.43 -5.96 -16.14
N PRO A 3 -2.59 -4.63 -16.37
CA PRO A 3 -1.94 -3.62 -15.57
C PRO A 3 -2.48 -3.61 -14.13
N SER A 4 -1.60 -3.45 -13.17
CA SER A 4 -1.97 -3.25 -11.78
C SER A 4 -2.56 -1.85 -11.56
N LEU A 5 -3.18 -1.65 -10.39
CA LEU A 5 -3.61 -0.30 -9.97
C LEU A 5 -2.43 0.67 -9.84
N GLN A 6 -1.25 0.16 -9.46
CA GLN A 6 -0.01 0.93 -9.43
C GLN A 6 0.37 1.43 -10.84
N ASP A 7 0.30 0.56 -11.84
CA ASP A 7 0.59 0.90 -13.23
C ASP A 7 -0.42 1.93 -13.76
N ALA A 8 -1.70 1.74 -13.43
CA ALA A 8 -2.77 2.61 -13.88
C ALA A 8 -2.62 4.05 -13.36
N TYR A 9 -2.33 4.24 -12.06
CA TYR A 9 -2.20 5.58 -11.50
C TYR A 9 -0.89 6.26 -11.95
N ARG A 10 0.21 5.52 -12.09
CA ARG A 10 1.45 6.06 -12.69
C ARG A 10 1.24 6.51 -14.12
N SER A 11 0.50 5.73 -14.91
CA SER A 11 0.13 6.10 -16.27
C SER A 11 -0.77 7.35 -16.30
N LEU A 12 -1.69 7.50 -15.35
CA LEU A 12 -2.51 8.71 -15.21
C LEU A 12 -1.66 9.95 -14.93
N LEU A 13 -0.73 9.89 -13.98
CA LEU A 13 0.18 10.99 -13.66
C LEU A 13 1.04 11.36 -14.88
N GLY A 14 1.57 10.37 -15.60
CA GLY A 14 2.31 10.58 -16.85
C GLY A 14 1.48 11.28 -17.92
N ARG A 15 0.21 10.89 -18.12
CA ARG A 15 -0.70 11.57 -19.05
C ARG A 15 -1.04 13.00 -18.64
N ARG A 16 -1.12 13.27 -17.33
CA ARG A 16 -1.40 14.61 -16.79
C ARG A 16 -0.16 15.49 -16.70
N GLY A 17 1.04 14.92 -16.90
CA GLY A 17 2.31 15.65 -16.87
C GLY A 17 2.68 16.19 -15.49
N VAL A 18 2.23 15.54 -14.42
CA VAL A 18 2.46 15.98 -13.03
C VAL A 18 3.09 14.87 -12.20
N SER A 19 3.99 15.24 -11.29
CA SER A 19 4.57 14.34 -10.30
C SER A 19 3.71 14.23 -9.04
N VAL A 20 3.95 13.20 -8.24
CA VAL A 20 3.32 13.06 -6.91
C VAL A 20 3.60 14.30 -6.06
N GLU A 21 4.85 14.78 -6.02
CA GLU A 21 5.22 15.97 -5.26
C GLU A 21 4.40 17.21 -5.68
N GLN A 22 4.26 17.43 -6.99
CA GLN A 22 3.51 18.56 -7.52
C GLN A 22 2.03 18.48 -7.11
N VAL A 23 1.44 17.28 -7.12
CA VAL A 23 0.06 17.06 -6.66
C VAL A 23 -0.09 17.42 -5.17
N TYR A 24 0.84 16.98 -4.31
CA TYR A 24 0.75 17.27 -2.86
C TYR A 24 1.08 18.72 -2.48
N ARG A 25 1.96 19.40 -3.23
CA ARG A 25 2.26 20.83 -3.03
C ARG A 25 1.15 21.72 -3.60
N GLY A 26 0.50 21.30 -4.68
CA GLY A 26 -0.57 22.02 -5.38
C GLY A 26 -1.96 21.41 -5.16
N ARG A 27 -2.32 21.11 -3.91
CA ARG A 27 -3.54 20.34 -3.55
C ARG A 27 -4.81 20.90 -4.20
N ASP A 28 -4.98 22.22 -4.15
CA ASP A 28 -6.15 22.89 -4.73
C ASP A 28 -6.15 22.84 -6.27
N GLN A 29 -4.96 22.91 -6.87
CA GLN A 29 -4.78 22.90 -8.34
C GLN A 29 -4.95 21.48 -8.92
N HIS A 30 -4.74 20.47 -8.09
CA HIS A 30 -4.77 19.06 -8.46
C HIS A 30 -5.78 18.25 -7.62
N ALA A 31 -6.88 18.87 -7.19
CA ALA A 31 -7.80 18.31 -6.20
C ALA A 31 -8.23 16.86 -6.50
N GLU A 32 -8.68 16.57 -7.73
CA GLU A 32 -9.08 15.21 -8.13
C GLU A 32 -7.93 14.19 -8.02
N LEU A 33 -6.72 14.58 -8.43
CA LEU A 33 -5.56 13.68 -8.35
C LEU A 33 -5.14 13.50 -6.90
N PHE A 34 -5.17 14.56 -6.11
CA PHE A 34 -4.87 14.53 -4.69
C PHE A 34 -5.81 13.55 -3.96
N GLU A 35 -7.12 13.65 -4.20
CA GLU A 35 -8.12 12.73 -3.63
C GLU A 35 -7.85 11.27 -4.04
N VAL A 36 -7.50 11.01 -5.30
CA VAL A 36 -7.13 9.67 -5.74
C VAL A 36 -5.88 9.17 -5.03
N LEU A 37 -4.83 9.99 -4.90
CA LEU A 37 -3.59 9.57 -4.23
C LEU A 37 -3.82 9.29 -2.73
N GLU A 38 -4.64 10.09 -2.05
CA GLU A 38 -5.00 9.84 -0.65
C GLU A 38 -5.85 8.57 -0.52
N ALA A 39 -6.82 8.33 -1.41
CA ALA A 39 -7.60 7.10 -1.40
C ALA A 39 -6.75 5.83 -1.64
N LEU A 40 -5.71 5.93 -2.48
CA LEU A 40 -4.74 4.84 -2.68
C LEU A 40 -3.89 4.61 -1.43
N LEU A 41 -3.49 5.67 -0.72
CA LEU A 41 -2.78 5.55 0.55
C LEU A 41 -3.66 4.87 1.60
N ASP A 42 -4.91 5.31 1.76
CA ASP A 42 -5.87 4.74 2.70
C ASP A 42 -6.08 3.25 2.46
N HIS A 43 -6.13 2.84 1.17
CA HIS A 43 -6.19 1.43 0.80
C HIS A 43 -4.97 0.64 1.28
N ASP A 44 -3.76 1.15 1.08
CA ASP A 44 -2.51 0.50 1.47
C ASP A 44 -2.37 0.44 3.01
N GLU A 45 -2.79 1.49 3.72
CA GLU A 45 -2.89 1.49 5.19
C GLU A 45 -3.86 0.41 5.66
N GLY A 46 -5.08 0.39 5.10
CA GLY A 46 -6.10 -0.61 5.42
C GLY A 46 -5.61 -2.04 5.21
N PHE A 47 -4.84 -2.29 4.14
CA PHE A 47 -4.26 -3.60 3.87
C PHE A 47 -3.14 -3.95 4.86
N SER A 48 -2.29 -2.99 5.23
CA SER A 48 -1.26 -3.18 6.27
C SER A 48 -1.91 -3.56 7.61
N LEU A 49 -2.97 -2.84 8.00
CA LEU A 49 -3.74 -3.14 9.21
C LEU A 49 -4.39 -4.53 9.16
N TRP A 50 -4.93 -4.90 8.00
CA TRP A 50 -5.45 -6.26 7.79
C TRP A 50 -4.35 -7.32 7.95
N ARG A 51 -3.16 -7.14 7.37
CA ARG A 51 -2.04 -8.08 7.52
C ARG A 51 -1.65 -8.25 8.98
N THR A 52 -1.53 -7.15 9.73
CA THR A 52 -1.21 -7.19 11.17
C THR A 52 -2.26 -7.95 11.97
N ARG A 53 -3.55 -7.65 11.75
CA ARG A 53 -4.66 -8.36 12.40
C ARG A 53 -4.68 -9.84 12.03
N HIS A 54 -4.36 -10.16 10.78
CA HIS A 54 -4.29 -11.53 10.29
C HIS A 54 -3.17 -12.33 10.97
N VAL A 55 -1.97 -11.73 11.13
CA VAL A 55 -0.86 -12.33 11.89
C VAL A 55 -1.31 -12.71 13.29
N HIS A 56 -1.89 -11.76 14.05
CA HIS A 56 -2.35 -12.03 15.41
C HIS A 56 -3.48 -13.06 15.48
N MET A 57 -4.39 -13.05 14.51
CA MET A 57 -5.47 -14.04 14.42
C MET A 57 -4.90 -15.45 14.23
N VAL A 58 -3.92 -15.63 13.34
CA VAL A 58 -3.27 -16.93 13.13
C VAL A 58 -2.49 -17.36 14.38
N GLU A 59 -1.67 -16.47 14.94
CA GLU A 59 -0.84 -16.75 16.11
C GLU A 59 -1.68 -17.21 17.31
N ARG A 60 -2.81 -16.56 17.60
CA ARG A 60 -3.68 -16.95 18.73
C ARG A 60 -4.42 -18.26 18.53
N GLN A 61 -4.54 -18.76 17.29
CA GLN A 61 -5.26 -20.01 16.98
C GLN A 61 -4.31 -21.20 16.90
N ILE A 62 -3.14 -21.04 16.27
CA ILE A 62 -2.21 -22.16 16.00
C ILE A 62 -0.79 -21.95 16.55
N GLY A 63 -0.52 -20.80 17.18
CA GLY A 63 0.83 -20.42 17.59
C GLY A 63 1.77 -20.31 16.39
N ASN A 64 2.99 -20.81 16.54
CA ASN A 64 4.03 -20.80 15.51
C ASN A 64 4.08 -22.08 14.65
N LYS A 65 2.99 -22.86 14.60
CA LYS A 65 2.94 -24.06 13.75
C LYS A 65 3.03 -23.69 12.26
N PRO A 66 3.64 -24.53 11.41
CA PRO A 66 3.59 -24.37 9.96
C PRO A 66 2.14 -24.28 9.44
N GLY A 67 1.95 -23.49 8.39
CA GLY A 67 0.66 -23.38 7.72
C GLY A 67 0.32 -24.65 6.95
N THR A 68 -0.97 -24.97 6.81
CA THR A 68 -1.44 -26.12 6.03
C THR A 68 -1.05 -26.05 4.55
N GLY A 69 -0.75 -24.85 4.03
CA GLY A 69 -0.20 -24.63 2.69
C GLY A 69 1.33 -24.78 2.59
N GLY A 70 2.01 -25.27 3.62
CA GLY A 70 3.47 -25.48 3.63
C GLY A 70 4.31 -24.25 3.96
N SER A 71 3.69 -23.13 4.34
CA SER A 71 4.42 -21.94 4.80
C SER A 71 4.95 -22.11 6.24
N SER A 72 5.89 -21.26 6.64
CA SER A 72 6.37 -21.16 8.03
C SER A 72 5.35 -20.52 9.00
N GLY A 73 4.07 -20.40 8.61
CA GLY A 73 3.01 -19.87 9.45
C GLY A 73 3.19 -18.38 9.76
N VAL A 74 3.15 -18.03 11.05
CA VAL A 74 3.27 -16.65 11.56
C VAL A 74 4.51 -15.94 11.01
N SER A 75 5.66 -16.61 10.96
CA SER A 75 6.92 -16.02 10.47
C SER A 75 6.81 -15.56 9.01
N TYR A 76 6.18 -16.37 8.15
CA TYR A 76 5.91 -15.98 6.76
C TYR A 76 4.99 -14.76 6.71
N LEU A 77 3.90 -14.74 7.48
CA LEU A 77 2.95 -13.63 7.49
C LEU A 77 3.61 -12.33 7.97
N GLN A 78 4.44 -12.39 9.01
CA GLN A 78 5.21 -11.24 9.51
C GLN A 78 6.12 -10.65 8.44
N SER A 79 6.75 -11.47 7.59
CA SER A 79 7.57 -11.00 6.46
C SER A 79 6.81 -10.16 5.42
N THR A 80 5.48 -10.12 5.48
CA THR A 80 4.64 -9.36 4.56
C THR A 80 4.23 -7.99 5.09
N LEU A 81 4.48 -7.70 6.37
CA LEU A 81 4.00 -6.49 7.05
C LEU A 81 4.59 -5.20 6.47
N ASP A 82 5.85 -5.26 6.03
CA ASP A 82 6.56 -4.09 5.48
C ASP A 82 6.26 -3.85 3.99
N LYS A 83 5.50 -4.74 3.34
CA LYS A 83 5.16 -4.59 1.93
C LYS A 83 4.16 -3.46 1.74
N ARG A 84 4.45 -2.55 0.82
CA ARG A 84 3.57 -1.45 0.40
C ARG A 84 3.18 -1.61 -1.07
N PHE A 85 1.93 -1.30 -1.39
CA PHE A 85 1.49 -1.21 -2.79
C PHE A 85 1.94 0.09 -3.45
N PHE A 86 1.97 1.19 -2.68
CA PHE A 86 2.28 2.53 -3.18
C PHE A 86 3.38 3.20 -2.34
N PRO A 87 4.62 2.64 -2.29
CA PRO A 87 5.70 3.14 -1.44
C PRO A 87 6.00 4.63 -1.63
N GLU A 88 5.96 5.13 -2.86
CA GLU A 88 6.21 6.53 -3.20
C GLU A 88 5.22 7.50 -2.54
N LEU A 89 3.98 7.05 -2.29
CA LEU A 89 3.01 7.85 -1.57
C LEU A 89 3.41 7.96 -0.10
N TRP A 90 3.86 6.89 0.56
CA TRP A 90 4.37 6.98 1.93
C TRP A 90 5.59 7.90 2.04
N GLU A 91 6.55 7.74 1.11
CA GLU A 91 7.84 8.43 1.13
C GLU A 91 7.71 9.95 0.90
N ILE A 92 6.76 10.41 0.07
CA ILE A 92 6.63 11.84 -0.24
C ILE A 92 6.41 12.70 1.01
N ARG A 93 5.83 12.14 2.08
CA ARG A 93 5.52 12.87 3.32
C ARG A 93 6.78 13.35 4.04
N SER A 94 7.90 12.68 3.82
CA SER A 94 9.22 13.11 4.32
C SER A 94 9.82 14.28 3.52
N LEU A 95 9.24 14.61 2.36
CA LEU A 95 9.73 15.61 1.42
C LEU A 95 8.81 16.83 1.28
N LEU A 96 7.62 16.82 1.91
CA LEU A 96 6.64 17.90 1.84
C LEU A 96 7.10 19.16 2.57
#